data_AF-A0A6G6PHU1-F1
#
_entry.id   AF-A0A6G6PHU1-F1
#
_cell.length_a   1.000
_cell.length_b   1.000
_cell.length_c   1.000
_cell.angle_alpha   90.00
_cell.angle_beta   90.00
_cell.angle_gamma   90.00
#
_symmetry.space_group_name_H-M   'P 1'
#
loop_
_entity.id
_entity.type
_entity.pdbx_description
1 polymer ?
#
loop_
_entity_poly.entity_id
_entity_poly.type
_entity_poly.pdbx_seq_one_letter_code
_entity_poly.pdbx_strand_id
1 'polypeptide(L)'
;MNFALVTDKQSIIQNIKMFDSNLTNRTLNGLEGQLGRFKCWYAWYDEYSSTWRFAPSKVIGYRSMSIDNYLNHHAELDGKVTELQLSKYRDVITDSQFQLLESLLYDKISLYRKRPSANTKIYIIKDDEPMNKIKYIPADVKNLKFYEEYDGITDKKISNPIISDGNLEIKFDLTYDGNSYSLVLKKTNTDIYKGIAIRLDNKLEIDVSAYVTIDDYGIEIYGFKWIEGGKNYPFQVSFDAE
;
A
#
# COMPACT_ATOMS: atom_id res chain seq x y z
N MET A 1 -14.67 -20.10 -19.18
CA MET A 1 -13.78 -20.28 -18.01
C MET A 1 -14.62 -20.00 -16.76
N ASN A 2 -14.49 -20.74 -15.65
CA ASN A 2 -15.31 -20.47 -14.46
C ASN A 2 -14.55 -19.55 -13.48
N PHE A 3 -14.95 -18.29 -13.37
CA PHE A 3 -14.30 -17.33 -12.47
C PHE A 3 -14.85 -17.48 -11.05
N ALA A 4 -13.99 -17.86 -10.11
CA ALA A 4 -14.36 -17.97 -8.71
C ALA A 4 -14.57 -16.59 -8.08
N LEU A 5 -15.61 -16.44 -7.28
CA LEU A 5 -15.86 -15.21 -6.51
C LEU A 5 -14.90 -15.09 -5.33
N VAL A 6 -14.60 -13.86 -4.93
CA VAL A 6 -13.83 -13.59 -3.71
C VAL A 6 -14.66 -13.93 -2.47
N THR A 7 -14.05 -14.60 -1.50
CA THR A 7 -14.70 -15.07 -0.27
C THR A 7 -14.12 -14.46 1.01
N ASP A 8 -13.16 -13.56 0.88
CA ASP A 8 -12.45 -12.95 2.00
C ASP A 8 -12.15 -11.48 1.71
N LYS A 9 -12.17 -10.65 2.77
CA LYS A 9 -12.04 -9.20 2.65
C LYS A 9 -10.63 -8.78 2.19
N GLN A 10 -9.60 -9.50 2.60
CA GLN A 10 -8.20 -9.20 2.26
C GLN A 10 -7.97 -9.28 0.74
N SER A 11 -8.50 -10.31 0.08
CA SER A 11 -8.46 -10.43 -1.38
C SER A 11 -9.17 -9.28 -2.08
N ILE A 12 -10.28 -8.76 -1.52
CA ILE A 12 -10.98 -7.61 -2.09
C ILE A 12 -10.10 -6.36 -2.01
N ILE A 13 -9.47 -6.11 -0.85
CA ILE A 13 -8.56 -4.97 -0.65
C ILE A 13 -7.35 -5.07 -1.59
N GLN A 14 -6.77 -6.26 -1.74
CA GLN A 14 -5.67 -6.49 -2.69
C GLN A 14 -6.09 -6.21 -4.14
N ASN A 15 -7.29 -6.64 -4.54
CA ASN A 15 -7.83 -6.34 -5.86
C ASN A 15 -8.05 -4.83 -6.07
N ILE A 16 -8.54 -4.11 -5.05
CA ILE A 16 -8.67 -2.64 -5.09
C ILE A 16 -7.29 -2.00 -5.29
N LYS A 17 -6.29 -2.38 -4.48
CA LYS A 17 -4.92 -1.86 -4.59
C LYS A 17 -4.34 -2.09 -5.99
N MET A 18 -4.45 -3.31 -6.51
CA MET A 18 -3.92 -3.66 -7.83
C MET A 18 -4.60 -2.85 -8.94
N PHE A 19 -5.93 -2.74 -8.92
CA PHE A 19 -6.66 -1.95 -9.90
C PHE A 19 -6.26 -0.48 -9.84
N ASP A 20 -6.23 0.09 -8.64
CA ASP A 20 -5.97 1.51 -8.40
C ASP A 20 -4.53 1.90 -8.76
N SER A 21 -3.56 1.03 -8.47
CA SER A 21 -2.16 1.22 -8.90
C SER A 21 -2.02 1.20 -10.42
N ASN A 22 -2.70 0.28 -11.12
CA ASN A 22 -2.71 0.27 -12.59
C ASN A 22 -3.40 1.51 -13.19
N LEU A 23 -4.49 1.97 -12.55
CA LEU A 23 -5.17 3.21 -12.87
C LEU A 23 -4.28 4.45 -12.63
N THR A 24 -3.33 4.38 -11.70
CA THR A 24 -2.43 5.51 -11.41
C THR A 24 -1.21 5.49 -12.34
N ASN A 25 -0.64 4.31 -12.60
CA ASN A 25 0.51 4.10 -13.49
C ASN A 25 0.15 4.17 -14.99
N ARG A 26 -1.12 4.42 -15.32
CA ARG A 26 -1.65 4.49 -16.70
C ARG A 26 -1.39 3.22 -17.51
N THR A 27 -1.29 2.08 -16.84
CA THR A 27 -1.11 0.75 -17.45
C THR A 27 -2.45 0.08 -17.73
N LEU A 28 -3.41 0.85 -18.24
CA LEU A 28 -4.81 0.41 -18.38
C LEU A 28 -5.14 -0.25 -19.72
N ASN A 29 -4.23 -0.20 -20.71
CA ASN A 29 -4.32 -0.83 -22.04
C ASN A 29 -5.74 -1.24 -22.47
N GLY A 30 -6.64 -0.27 -22.69
CA GLY A 30 -8.00 -0.50 -23.21
C GLY A 30 -9.12 -0.50 -22.18
N LEU A 31 -8.81 -0.45 -20.88
CA LEU A 31 -9.80 -0.34 -19.80
C LEU A 31 -10.35 1.08 -19.64
N GLU A 32 -9.67 2.11 -20.17
CA GLU A 32 -10.10 3.51 -20.05
C GLU A 32 -11.52 3.69 -20.62
N GLY A 33 -11.83 2.98 -21.71
CA GLY A 33 -13.15 2.97 -22.34
C GLY A 33 -14.27 2.45 -21.46
N GLN A 34 -13.95 1.64 -20.45
CA GLN A 34 -14.91 1.03 -19.53
C GLN A 34 -15.09 1.83 -18.23
N LEU A 35 -14.16 2.72 -17.86
CA LEU A 35 -14.19 3.44 -16.59
C LEU A 35 -15.53 4.18 -16.35
N GLY A 36 -16.07 4.84 -17.38
CA GLY A 36 -17.36 5.54 -17.28
C GLY A 36 -18.60 4.64 -17.30
N ARG A 37 -18.44 3.34 -17.56
CA ARG A 37 -19.54 2.36 -17.62
C ARG A 37 -19.77 1.63 -16.29
N PHE A 38 -18.78 1.67 -15.39
CA PHE A 38 -18.90 1.06 -14.08
C PHE A 38 -19.92 1.81 -13.22
N LYS A 39 -20.94 1.07 -12.75
CA LYS A 39 -22.02 1.62 -11.93
C LYS A 39 -21.78 1.46 -10.44
N CYS A 40 -21.04 0.44 -10.02
CA CYS A 40 -20.79 0.14 -8.61
C CYS A 40 -19.29 0.16 -8.34
N TRP A 41 -18.88 1.03 -7.44
CA TRP A 41 -17.51 1.23 -7.02
C TRP A 41 -17.36 0.92 -5.54
N TYR A 42 -16.17 0.44 -5.19
CA TYR A 42 -15.76 0.22 -3.81
C TYR A 42 -14.52 1.07 -3.54
N ALA A 43 -14.59 1.76 -2.42
CA ALA A 43 -13.54 2.59 -1.89
C ALA A 43 -12.90 1.90 -0.68
N TRP A 44 -11.58 1.94 -0.62
CA TRP A 44 -10.81 1.54 0.55
C TRP A 44 -9.85 2.68 0.88
N TYR A 45 -9.83 3.08 2.15
CA TYR A 45 -8.91 4.11 2.60
C TYR A 45 -7.56 3.47 2.86
N ASP A 46 -6.56 3.90 2.10
CA ASP A 46 -5.19 3.51 2.33
C ASP A 46 -4.60 4.41 3.41
N GLU A 47 -4.62 3.91 4.65
CA GLU A 47 -4.02 4.60 5.80
C GLU A 47 -2.53 4.89 5.58
N TYR A 48 -1.81 4.10 4.76
CA TYR A 48 -0.39 4.31 4.48
C TYR A 48 -0.14 5.53 3.61
N SER A 49 -0.86 5.64 2.49
CA SER A 49 -0.75 6.78 1.59
C SER A 49 -1.69 7.93 1.94
N SER A 50 -2.47 7.79 3.02
CA SER A 50 -3.54 8.71 3.44
C SER A 50 -4.53 9.05 2.32
N THR A 51 -4.79 8.11 1.41
CA THR A 51 -5.59 8.35 0.20
C THR A 51 -6.65 7.28 -0.02
N TRP A 52 -7.75 7.69 -0.63
CA TRP A 52 -8.80 6.77 -1.06
C TRP A 52 -8.40 6.08 -2.35
N ARG A 53 -8.47 4.74 -2.35
CA ARG A 53 -8.31 3.91 -3.53
C ARG A 53 -9.67 3.40 -4.00
N PHE A 54 -9.84 3.31 -5.32
CA PHE A 54 -11.13 2.98 -5.93
C PHE A 54 -10.99 1.84 -6.92
N ALA A 55 -11.96 0.92 -6.90
CA ALA A 55 -12.09 -0.08 -7.94
C ALA A 55 -13.56 -0.50 -8.15
N PRO A 56 -13.93 -0.91 -9.37
CA PRO A 56 -15.28 -1.32 -9.68
C PRO A 56 -15.58 -2.74 -9.19
N SER A 57 -16.83 -2.98 -8.76
CA SER A 57 -17.33 -4.26 -8.22
C SER A 57 -16.98 -5.46 -9.11
N LYS A 58 -17.19 -5.30 -10.41
CA LYS A 58 -17.02 -6.35 -11.42
C LYS A 58 -15.56 -6.78 -11.61
N VAL A 59 -14.61 -5.93 -11.24
CA VAL A 59 -13.18 -6.26 -11.29
C VAL A 59 -12.75 -6.92 -9.97
N ILE A 60 -13.17 -6.38 -8.83
CA ILE A 60 -12.68 -6.85 -7.52
C ILE A 60 -13.42 -8.07 -6.97
N GLY A 61 -14.60 -8.38 -7.50
CA GLY A 61 -15.46 -9.47 -7.01
C GLY A 61 -15.02 -10.88 -7.42
N TYR A 62 -14.05 -11.00 -8.32
CA TYR A 62 -13.50 -12.28 -8.78
C TYR A 62 -12.07 -12.48 -8.26
N ARG A 63 -11.73 -13.73 -7.93
CA ARG A 63 -10.37 -14.10 -7.51
C ARG A 63 -9.39 -13.96 -8.66
N SER A 64 -8.20 -13.44 -8.35
CA SER A 64 -7.08 -13.34 -9.30
C SER A 64 -7.43 -12.62 -10.61
N MET A 65 -8.35 -11.65 -10.55
CA MET A 65 -8.79 -10.89 -11.71
C MET A 65 -7.75 -9.81 -12.07
N SER A 66 -6.97 -10.04 -13.12
CA SER A 66 -6.10 -9.02 -13.72
C SER A 66 -6.88 -8.12 -14.70
N ILE A 67 -6.31 -6.98 -15.07
CA ILE A 67 -6.90 -6.09 -16.10
C ILE A 67 -7.03 -6.82 -17.44
N ASP A 68 -6.00 -7.55 -17.86
CA ASP A 68 -6.01 -8.30 -19.12
C ASP A 68 -7.11 -9.37 -19.12
N ASN A 69 -7.25 -10.13 -18.03
CA ASN A 69 -8.31 -11.12 -17.88
C ASN A 69 -9.69 -10.48 -17.89
N TYR A 70 -9.84 -9.33 -17.22
CA TYR A 70 -11.08 -8.58 -17.27
C TYR A 70 -11.40 -8.14 -18.70
N LEU A 71 -10.47 -7.52 -19.42
CA LEU A 71 -10.71 -7.03 -20.79
C LEU A 71 -11.12 -8.17 -21.74
N ASN A 72 -10.45 -9.31 -21.65
CA ASN A 72 -10.72 -10.47 -22.51
C ASN A 72 -12.06 -11.15 -22.20
N HIS A 73 -12.55 -11.06 -20.95
CA HIS A 73 -13.72 -11.83 -20.51
C HIS A 73 -14.86 -10.98 -19.94
N HIS A 74 -14.79 -9.65 -19.96
CA HIS A 74 -15.76 -8.77 -19.29
C HIS A 74 -17.21 -9.00 -19.75
N ALA A 75 -17.44 -9.50 -20.96
CA ALA A 75 -18.78 -9.84 -21.46
C ALA A 75 -19.38 -11.07 -20.75
N GLU A 76 -18.53 -12.01 -20.31
CA GLU A 76 -18.92 -13.24 -19.61
C GLU A 76 -19.07 -13.03 -18.10
N LEU A 77 -18.50 -11.95 -17.57
CA LEU A 77 -18.56 -11.61 -16.14
C LEU A 77 -19.92 -10.96 -15.78
N ASP A 78 -20.49 -11.33 -14.64
CA ASP A 78 -21.74 -10.76 -14.13
C ASP A 78 -21.48 -9.84 -12.94
N GLY A 79 -21.69 -8.54 -13.16
CA GLY A 79 -21.60 -7.52 -12.13
C GLY A 79 -22.57 -7.75 -10.97
N LYS A 80 -23.77 -8.27 -11.24
CA LYS A 80 -24.79 -8.51 -10.19
C LYS A 80 -24.33 -9.56 -9.19
N VAL A 81 -23.67 -10.61 -9.67
CA VAL A 81 -23.13 -11.68 -8.82
C VAL A 81 -22.01 -11.12 -7.94
N THR A 82 -21.11 -10.31 -8.50
CA THR A 82 -20.06 -9.65 -7.71
C THR A 82 -20.64 -8.69 -6.69
N GLU A 83 -21.64 -7.89 -7.05
CA GLU A 83 -22.29 -6.94 -6.13
C GLU A 83 -22.95 -7.67 -4.95
N LEU A 84 -23.65 -8.78 -5.20
CA LEU A 84 -24.26 -9.60 -4.15
C LEU A 84 -23.22 -10.22 -3.21
N GLN A 85 -22.08 -10.65 -3.75
CA GLN A 85 -21.01 -11.20 -2.92
C GLN A 85 -20.33 -10.11 -2.10
N LEU A 86 -20.02 -8.97 -2.71
CA LEU A 86 -19.32 -7.85 -2.07
C LEU A 86 -20.19 -7.12 -1.04
N SER A 87 -21.52 -7.17 -1.15
CA SER A 87 -22.41 -6.52 -0.18
C SER A 87 -22.28 -7.04 1.25
N LYS A 88 -21.66 -8.21 1.44
CA LYS A 88 -21.35 -8.78 2.76
C LYS A 88 -20.22 -8.05 3.49
N TYR A 89 -19.38 -7.32 2.75
CA TYR A 89 -18.15 -6.72 3.27
C TYR A 89 -18.21 -5.19 3.29
N ARG A 90 -19.34 -4.60 2.89
CA ARG A 90 -19.49 -3.15 2.72
C ARG A 90 -20.06 -2.49 3.96
N ASP A 91 -19.60 -1.29 4.22
CA ASP A 91 -20.16 -0.41 5.25
C ASP A 91 -21.26 0.50 4.71
N VAL A 92 -22.13 0.92 5.62
CA VAL A 92 -23.07 2.02 5.38
C VAL A 92 -22.29 3.33 5.41
N ILE A 93 -22.53 4.19 4.42
CA ILE A 93 -21.89 5.50 4.30
C ILE A 93 -22.94 6.61 4.42
N THR A 94 -22.53 7.76 4.95
CA THR A 94 -23.37 8.96 4.97
C THR A 94 -23.39 9.65 3.61
N ASP A 95 -24.37 10.52 3.37
CA ASP A 95 -24.43 11.33 2.14
C ASP A 95 -23.19 12.21 1.97
N SER A 96 -22.65 12.77 3.07
CA SER A 96 -21.42 13.56 3.04
C SER A 96 -20.20 12.73 2.63
N GLN A 97 -20.09 11.48 3.11
CA GLN A 97 -19.04 10.56 2.69
C GLN A 97 -19.20 10.19 1.23
N PHE A 98 -20.43 9.94 0.77
CA PHE A 98 -20.70 9.66 -0.63
C PHE A 98 -20.24 10.82 -1.53
N GLN A 99 -20.61 12.06 -1.22
CA GLN A 99 -20.22 13.25 -2.00
C GLN A 99 -18.69 13.42 -2.08
N LEU A 100 -18.00 13.24 -0.94
CA LEU A 100 -16.53 13.29 -0.91
C LEU A 100 -15.93 12.21 -1.84
N LEU A 101 -16.37 10.96 -1.69
CA LEU A 101 -15.85 9.84 -2.47
C LEU A 101 -16.19 9.97 -3.96
N GLU A 102 -17.36 10.52 -4.29
CA GLU A 102 -17.77 10.78 -5.65
C GLU A 102 -16.88 11.84 -6.30
N SER A 103 -16.56 12.93 -5.59
CA SER A 103 -15.62 13.94 -6.06
C SER A 103 -14.22 13.34 -6.31
N LEU A 104 -13.70 12.57 -5.34
CA LEU A 104 -12.37 11.95 -5.46
C LEU A 104 -12.32 10.93 -6.61
N LEU A 105 -13.37 10.13 -6.78
CA LEU A 105 -13.49 9.21 -7.91
C LEU A 105 -13.54 9.97 -9.23
N TYR A 106 -14.31 11.04 -9.31
CA TYR A 106 -14.40 11.91 -10.49
C TYR A 106 -13.02 12.44 -10.86
N ASP A 107 -12.29 13.03 -9.92
CA ASP A 107 -10.95 13.58 -10.16
C ASP A 107 -10.02 12.50 -10.74
N LYS A 108 -10.04 11.31 -10.14
CA LYS A 108 -9.19 10.18 -10.55
C LYS A 108 -9.47 9.70 -11.98
N ILE A 109 -10.74 9.55 -12.37
CA ILE A 109 -11.09 9.05 -13.71
C ILE A 109 -11.19 10.16 -14.77
N SER A 110 -11.27 11.43 -14.35
CA SER A 110 -11.23 12.58 -15.26
C SER A 110 -9.90 12.68 -16.01
N LEU A 111 -8.81 12.17 -15.41
CA LEU A 111 -7.49 12.01 -16.06
C LEU A 111 -7.57 11.22 -17.37
N TYR A 112 -8.58 10.37 -17.51
CA TYR A 112 -8.85 9.55 -18.70
C TYR A 112 -9.96 10.13 -19.59
N ARG A 113 -10.33 11.39 -19.37
CA ARG A 113 -11.46 12.07 -20.03
C ARG A 113 -12.77 11.30 -19.86
N LYS A 114 -12.95 10.66 -18.71
CA LYS A 114 -14.17 9.94 -18.32
C LYS A 114 -14.85 10.62 -17.14
N ARG A 115 -16.10 10.23 -16.90
CA ARG A 115 -16.90 10.65 -15.76
C ARG A 115 -17.62 9.44 -15.17
N PRO A 116 -17.92 9.44 -13.86
CA PRO A 116 -18.74 8.39 -13.28
C PRO A 116 -20.11 8.39 -13.95
N SER A 117 -20.77 7.24 -13.97
CA SER A 117 -22.14 7.16 -14.47
C SER A 117 -23.09 7.98 -13.59
N ALA A 118 -24.19 8.50 -14.13
CA ALA A 118 -25.18 9.25 -13.35
C ALA A 118 -25.83 8.43 -12.22
N ASN A 119 -25.76 7.10 -12.31
CA ASN A 119 -26.30 6.17 -11.32
C ASN A 119 -25.18 5.44 -10.55
N THR A 120 -24.05 6.13 -10.34
CA THR A 120 -22.90 5.56 -9.65
C THR A 120 -23.23 5.33 -8.18
N LYS A 121 -22.89 4.15 -7.69
CA LYS A 121 -22.93 3.76 -6.29
C LYS A 121 -21.51 3.57 -5.81
N ILE A 122 -21.22 4.10 -4.62
CA ILE A 122 -19.92 3.94 -3.97
C ILE A 122 -20.18 3.34 -2.60
N TYR A 123 -19.37 2.35 -2.24
CA TYR A 123 -19.40 1.73 -0.91
C TYR A 123 -17.99 1.72 -0.31
N ILE A 124 -17.90 1.72 1.01
CA ILE A 124 -16.62 1.59 1.72
C ILE A 124 -16.42 0.14 2.14
N ILE A 125 -15.18 -0.35 2.01
CA ILE A 125 -14.71 -1.55 2.70
C ILE A 125 -13.74 -1.07 3.77
N LYS A 126 -14.06 -1.30 5.04
CA LYS A 126 -13.09 -1.14 6.14
C LYS A 126 -12.29 -2.42 6.28
N ASP A 127 -11.02 -2.29 6.63
CA ASP A 127 -10.21 -3.42 7.07
C ASP A 127 -10.77 -3.97 8.40
N ASP A 128 -10.92 -5.29 8.52
CA ASP A 128 -11.46 -5.93 9.74
C ASP A 128 -10.40 -6.08 10.84
N GLU A 129 -9.12 -5.90 10.50
CA GLU A 129 -8.06 -5.89 11.49
C GLU A 129 -7.60 -4.47 11.79
N PRO A 130 -7.39 -4.11 13.07
CA PRO A 130 -6.43 -3.08 13.37
C PRO A 130 -5.06 -3.68 13.00
N MET A 131 -4.63 -3.51 11.75
CA MET A 131 -3.21 -3.55 11.46
C MET A 131 -2.62 -2.48 12.38
N ASN A 132 -1.96 -2.94 13.45
CA ASN A 132 -1.53 -2.15 14.61
C ASN A 132 -1.33 -0.68 14.24
N LYS A 133 -2.22 0.18 14.72
CA LYS A 133 -2.24 1.63 14.46
C LYS A 133 -0.90 2.25 14.83
N ILE A 134 0.02 2.33 13.87
CA ILE A 134 1.04 3.38 13.88
C ILE A 134 0.42 4.49 13.04
N LYS A 135 -0.27 5.43 13.73
CA LYS A 135 -0.67 6.71 13.15
C LYS A 135 0.60 7.39 12.65
N TYR A 136 0.85 7.34 11.34
CA TYR A 136 1.89 8.16 10.76
C TYR A 136 1.35 9.61 10.69
N ILE A 137 1.87 10.45 11.58
CA ILE A 137 1.71 11.91 11.50
C ILE A 137 2.87 12.37 10.62
N PRO A 138 2.64 12.88 9.40
CA PRO A 138 3.69 13.52 8.63
C PRO A 138 3.99 14.86 9.30
N ALA A 139 5.05 14.90 10.10
CA ALA A 139 5.61 16.13 10.64
C ALA A 139 6.97 16.35 9.99
N ASP A 140 7.12 17.52 9.36
CA ASP A 140 8.33 18.12 8.81
C ASP A 140 9.62 17.33 9.04
N VAL A 141 10.05 16.61 8.00
CA VAL A 141 11.24 15.76 7.99
C VAL A 141 12.48 16.64 7.94
N LYS A 142 12.86 17.16 9.11
CA LYS A 142 14.21 17.68 9.36
C LYS A 142 14.93 17.00 10.52
N ASN A 143 14.31 16.07 11.26
CA ASN A 143 14.97 15.32 12.33
C ASN A 143 14.20 14.02 12.65
N LEU A 144 14.72 12.86 12.27
CA LEU A 144 14.13 11.58 12.69
C LEU A 144 14.75 11.02 13.96
N LYS A 145 13.97 11.11 15.04
CA LYS A 145 14.09 10.37 16.29
C LYS A 145 13.51 8.96 16.08
N PHE A 146 14.08 7.93 16.72
CA PHE A 146 13.43 6.62 16.78
C PHE A 146 12.11 6.84 17.52
N TYR A 147 11.03 6.15 17.16
CA TYR A 147 9.72 6.32 17.80
C TYR A 147 9.68 5.67 19.20
N GLU A 148 10.56 6.12 20.10
CA GLU A 148 10.34 6.28 21.54
C GLU A 148 11.17 7.51 21.92
N GLU A 149 10.52 8.57 22.41
CA GLU A 149 11.21 9.72 22.97
C GLU A 149 11.90 9.27 24.27
N TYR A 150 13.13 8.78 24.15
CA TYR A 150 14.06 8.71 25.27
C TYR A 150 14.90 9.99 25.23
N ASP A 151 14.84 10.74 26.34
CA ASP A 151 15.47 12.06 26.56
C ASP A 151 17.02 12.01 26.63
N GLY A 152 17.62 10.97 26.06
CA GLY A 152 19.06 10.73 26.06
C GLY A 152 19.67 10.96 24.69
N ILE A 153 20.84 11.60 24.67
CA ILE A 153 21.68 11.77 23.48
C ILE A 153 22.01 10.38 22.91
N THR A 154 21.31 9.96 21.86
CA THR A 154 21.68 8.76 21.11
C THR A 154 22.65 9.15 19.99
N ASP A 155 23.89 8.69 20.06
CA ASP A 155 24.84 8.77 18.95
C ASP A 155 24.35 7.92 17.78
N LYS A 156 23.61 8.53 16.86
CA LYS A 156 23.15 7.88 15.64
C LYS A 156 24.21 8.00 14.56
N LYS A 157 24.62 6.86 14.01
CA LYS A 157 25.46 6.79 12.81
C LYS A 157 24.81 5.83 11.83
N ILE A 158 24.75 6.21 10.57
CA ILE A 158 24.19 5.39 9.50
C ILE A 158 25.18 5.44 8.34
N SER A 159 25.51 4.28 7.76
CA SER A 159 26.35 4.22 6.57
C SER A 159 25.52 4.52 5.33
N ASN A 160 26.16 5.01 4.26
CA ASN A 160 25.50 5.10 2.95
C ASN A 160 25.00 3.70 2.51
N PRO A 161 23.86 3.63 1.83
CA PRO A 161 23.26 2.37 1.45
C PRO A 161 23.96 1.84 0.19
N ILE A 162 24.22 0.54 0.18
CA ILE A 162 24.66 -0.19 -1.01
C ILE A 162 23.42 -0.82 -1.63
N ILE A 163 23.07 -0.39 -2.83
CA ILE A 163 22.00 -1.00 -3.62
C ILE A 163 22.62 -1.99 -4.62
N SER A 164 22.04 -3.19 -4.71
CA SER A 164 22.48 -4.24 -5.65
C SER A 164 21.31 -4.85 -6.40
N ASP A 165 21.64 -5.53 -7.51
CA ASP A 165 20.71 -6.28 -8.37
C ASP A 165 19.48 -5.48 -8.82
N GLY A 166 19.66 -4.29 -9.41
CA GLY A 166 18.55 -3.52 -9.99
C GLY A 166 17.51 -3.08 -8.95
N ASN A 167 17.97 -2.60 -7.80
CA ASN A 167 17.15 -2.16 -6.66
C ASN A 167 16.44 -3.28 -5.89
N LEU A 168 16.87 -4.53 -6.06
CA LEU A 168 16.28 -5.67 -5.36
C LEU A 168 16.85 -5.89 -3.96
N GLU A 169 18.04 -5.38 -3.65
CA GLU A 169 18.67 -5.57 -2.35
C GLU A 169 19.35 -4.27 -1.88
N ILE A 170 19.13 -3.91 -0.62
CA ILE A 170 19.67 -2.70 0.03
C ILE A 170 20.42 -3.15 1.28
N LYS A 171 21.67 -2.67 1.43
CA LYS A 171 22.51 -2.94 2.59
C LYS A 171 22.97 -1.64 3.22
N PHE A 172 22.90 -1.54 4.54
CA PHE A 172 23.44 -0.40 5.28
C PHE A 172 23.67 -0.79 6.74
N ASP A 173 24.56 -0.07 7.39
CA ASP A 173 24.82 -0.20 8.82
C ASP A 173 24.16 0.96 9.56
N LEU A 174 23.64 0.70 10.76
CA LEU A 174 23.10 1.73 11.65
C LEU A 174 23.56 1.50 13.09
N THR A 175 23.70 2.59 13.83
CA THR A 175 23.92 2.57 15.29
C THR A 175 22.73 3.22 16.00
N TYR A 176 22.19 2.49 16.97
CA TYR A 176 21.09 2.92 17.83
C TYR A 176 21.28 2.41 19.25
N ASP A 177 21.06 3.28 20.23
CA ASP A 177 21.13 2.96 21.66
C ASP A 177 22.44 2.25 22.06
N GLY A 178 23.57 2.72 21.54
CA GLY A 178 24.89 2.13 21.76
C GLY A 178 25.16 0.81 21.02
N ASN A 179 24.16 0.26 20.32
CA ASN A 179 24.28 -0.96 19.54
C ASN A 179 24.49 -0.63 18.06
N SER A 180 25.33 -1.41 17.39
CA SER A 180 25.52 -1.33 15.93
C SER A 180 24.89 -2.53 15.26
N TYR A 181 24.27 -2.29 14.11
CA TYR A 181 23.54 -3.28 13.33
C TYR A 181 23.98 -3.21 11.87
N SER A 182 24.06 -4.38 11.23
CA SER A 182 24.19 -4.47 9.78
C SER A 182 22.90 -5.01 9.18
N LEU A 183 22.34 -4.29 8.22
CA LEU A 183 21.04 -4.61 7.63
C LEU A 183 21.19 -5.07 6.19
N VAL A 184 20.42 -6.12 5.86
CA VAL A 184 20.23 -6.56 4.47
C VAL A 184 18.73 -6.67 4.23
N LEU A 185 18.20 -5.80 3.38
CA LEU A 185 16.79 -5.74 2.98
C LEU A 185 16.63 -6.19 1.53
N LYS A 186 15.74 -7.14 1.28
CA LYS A 186 15.43 -7.65 -0.07
C LYS A 186 14.00 -7.32 -0.47
N LYS A 187 13.82 -6.86 -1.70
CA LYS A 187 12.52 -6.50 -2.28
C LYS A 187 11.65 -7.75 -2.37
N THR A 188 10.40 -7.66 -1.90
CA THR A 188 9.43 -8.76 -1.93
C THR A 188 8.23 -8.49 -2.83
N ASN A 189 7.78 -7.24 -2.92
CA ASN A 189 6.76 -6.75 -3.86
C ASN A 189 7.05 -5.27 -4.19
N THR A 190 6.09 -4.49 -4.74
CA THR A 190 6.35 -3.17 -5.34
C THR A 190 7.29 -2.29 -4.52
N ASP A 191 7.05 -2.17 -3.21
CA ASP A 191 7.81 -1.26 -2.34
C ASP A 191 8.11 -1.85 -0.95
N ILE A 192 7.75 -3.12 -0.71
CA ILE A 192 8.02 -3.79 0.57
C ILE A 192 9.31 -4.60 0.48
N TYR A 193 10.22 -4.31 1.40
CA TYR A 193 11.46 -5.03 1.60
C TYR A 193 11.40 -5.81 2.91
N LYS A 194 11.94 -7.03 2.90
CA LYS A 194 12.09 -7.88 4.08
C LYS A 194 13.53 -8.32 4.20
N GLY A 195 13.99 -8.48 5.43
CA GLY A 195 15.39 -8.75 5.67
C GLY A 195 15.73 -9.02 7.11
N ILE A 196 17.03 -8.99 7.38
CA ILE A 196 17.59 -9.26 8.69
C ILE A 196 18.49 -8.08 9.07
N ALA A 197 18.32 -7.58 10.29
CA ALA A 197 19.32 -6.78 10.98
C ALA A 197 20.13 -7.69 11.89
N ILE A 198 21.46 -7.62 11.78
CA ILE A 198 22.38 -8.38 12.63
C ILE A 198 23.02 -7.41 13.61
N ARG A 199 22.75 -7.57 14.91
CA ARG A 199 23.45 -6.80 15.94
C ARG A 199 24.91 -7.24 16.02
N LEU A 200 25.85 -6.30 15.87
CA LEU A 200 27.25 -6.62 15.62
C LEU A 200 27.97 -7.21 16.85
N ASP A 201 27.52 -6.88 18.06
CA ASP A 201 28.12 -7.26 19.34
C ASP A 201 27.94 -8.75 19.67
N ASN A 202 26.74 -9.30 19.44
CA ASN A 202 26.36 -10.66 19.83
C ASN A 202 25.68 -11.45 18.70
N LYS A 203 25.67 -10.91 17.49
CA LYS A 203 25.13 -11.56 16.28
C LYS A 203 23.65 -11.92 16.41
N LEU A 204 22.89 -11.19 17.24
CA LEU A 204 21.45 -11.35 17.28
C LEU A 204 20.86 -10.97 15.91
N GLU A 205 20.16 -11.92 15.30
CA GLU A 205 19.40 -11.70 14.08
C GLU A 205 18.00 -11.20 14.43
N ILE A 206 17.60 -10.11 13.77
CA ILE A 206 16.34 -9.44 13.99
C ILE A 206 15.62 -9.37 12.64
N ASP A 207 14.41 -9.94 12.61
CA ASP A 207 13.54 -9.82 11.44
C ASP A 207 13.16 -8.36 11.21
N VAL A 208 13.46 -7.85 10.01
CA VAL A 208 13.10 -6.50 9.59
C VAL A 208 12.13 -6.53 8.41
N SER A 209 11.14 -5.64 8.43
CA SER A 209 10.32 -5.32 7.27
C SER A 209 10.16 -3.82 7.15
N ALA A 210 10.34 -3.32 5.92
CA ALA A 210 10.34 -1.91 5.63
C ALA A 210 9.59 -1.60 4.32
N TYR A 211 8.98 -0.43 4.26
CA TYR A 211 8.58 0.20 3.02
C TYR A 211 9.75 1.04 2.51
N VAL A 212 10.09 0.93 1.23
CA VAL A 212 11.21 1.66 0.65
C VAL A 212 10.76 2.41 -0.60
N THR A 213 11.00 3.72 -0.60
CA THR A 213 10.89 4.59 -1.78
C THR A 213 12.29 4.86 -2.31
N ILE A 214 12.47 4.77 -3.62
CA ILE A 214 13.69 5.18 -4.31
C ILE A 214 13.25 6.09 -5.46
N ASP A 215 13.70 7.34 -5.44
CA ASP A 215 13.41 8.33 -6.47
C ASP A 215 14.64 9.22 -6.76
N ASP A 216 14.45 10.28 -7.55
CA ASP A 216 15.52 11.21 -7.93
C ASP A 216 16.07 12.04 -6.75
N TYR A 217 15.35 12.06 -5.61
CA TYR A 217 15.75 12.79 -4.40
C TYR A 217 16.52 11.90 -3.43
N GLY A 218 16.44 10.57 -3.58
CA GLY A 218 17.23 9.62 -2.80
C GLY A 218 16.45 8.37 -2.43
N ILE A 219 16.75 7.84 -1.24
CA ILE A 219 16.17 6.60 -0.72
C ILE A 219 15.53 6.89 0.62
N GLU A 220 14.26 6.55 0.77
CA GLU A 220 13.56 6.59 2.05
C GLU A 220 13.18 5.18 2.48
N ILE A 221 13.55 4.81 3.71
CA ILE A 221 13.28 3.50 4.31
C ILE A 221 12.43 3.70 5.55
N TYR A 222 11.25 3.09 5.59
CA TYR A 222 10.31 3.09 6.70
C TYR A 222 10.16 1.68 7.28
N GLY A 223 10.92 1.36 8.31
CA GLY A 223 10.87 0.09 9.02
C GLY A 223 9.65 -0.02 9.94
N PHE A 224 8.77 -0.97 9.68
CA PHE A 224 7.55 -1.20 10.46
C PHE A 224 7.56 -2.52 11.25
N LYS A 225 8.52 -3.41 10.99
CA LYS A 225 8.81 -4.61 11.80
C LYS A 225 10.29 -4.60 12.17
N TRP A 226 10.58 -4.59 13.46
CA TRP A 226 11.88 -4.84 14.09
C TRP A 226 11.59 -5.35 15.50
N ILE A 227 11.65 -6.66 15.71
CA ILE A 227 11.24 -7.25 17.00
C ILE A 227 12.48 -7.63 17.80
N GLU A 228 12.76 -6.87 18.85
CA GLU A 228 13.87 -7.11 19.77
C GLU A 228 13.34 -7.16 21.21
N GLY A 229 13.71 -8.19 21.98
CA GLY A 229 13.23 -8.35 23.35
C GLY A 229 11.70 -8.41 23.50
N GLY A 230 10.96 -8.82 22.45
CA GLY A 230 9.50 -8.87 22.44
C GLY A 230 8.79 -7.54 22.16
N LYS A 231 9.55 -6.46 21.88
CA LYS A 231 9.03 -5.15 21.49
C LYS A 231 9.31 -4.85 20.03
N ASN A 232 8.41 -4.11 19.38
CA ASN A 232 8.60 -3.65 18.01
C ASN A 232 9.19 -2.24 17.99
N TYR A 233 10.27 -2.03 17.24
CA TYR A 233 10.98 -0.75 17.14
C TYR A 233 10.90 -0.18 15.72
N PRO A 234 9.82 0.53 15.36
CA PRO A 234 9.72 1.16 14.05
C PRO A 234 10.79 2.25 13.88
N PHE A 235 11.31 2.37 12.67
CA PHE A 235 12.39 3.31 12.35
C PHE A 235 12.18 3.92 10.97
N GLN A 236 12.83 5.06 10.72
CA GLN A 236 12.91 5.64 9.39
C GLN A 236 14.33 6.15 9.14
N VAL A 237 14.81 5.92 7.92
CA VAL A 237 16.12 6.36 7.44
C VAL A 237 15.93 6.99 6.06
N SER A 238 16.59 8.13 5.84
CA SER A 238 16.64 8.79 4.54
C SER A 238 18.09 8.92 4.11
N PHE A 239 18.33 8.70 2.83
CA PHE A 239 19.63 8.87 2.18
C PHE A 239 19.44 9.81 1.00
N ASP A 240 20.17 10.92 0.99
CA ASP A 240 20.12 11.87 -0.11
C ASP A 240 20.77 11.27 -1.37
N ALA A 241 20.27 11.64 -2.56
CA ALA A 241 20.95 11.34 -3.81
C ALA A 241 22.31 12.07 -3.89
N GLU A 242 23.37 11.34 -4.25
CA GLU A 242 24.70 11.91 -4.51
C GLU A 242 24.77 12.67 -5.85
#